data_AF-A0A966XXL4-F1
#
_entry.id   AF-A0A966XXL4-F1
#
_cell.length_a   1.000
_cell.length_b   1.000
_cell.length_c   1.000
_cell.angle_alpha   90.00
_cell.angle_beta   90.00
_cell.angle_gamma   90.00
#
_symmetry.space_group_name_H-M   'P 1'
#
loop_
_entity.id
_entity.type
_entity.pdbx_description
1 polymer ?
#
loop_
_entity_poly.entity_id
_entity_poly.type
_entity_poly.pdbx_seq_one_letter_code
_entity_poly.pdbx_strand_id
1 'polypeptide(L)'
;MKIAERSIAEIAAMPVDLLRAWVDALALTPNEMAIASHILREARERLKFLCDVGLTYLTLDRTTRTLSGGEAQRIGLSNSLGSHLVDATYVLDEPSIGLHPRDMDRLLSLLVRLRDGGNTVIVVEHDLEAMRIADWMVELGPAAGE
;
A
#
# COMPACT_ATOMS: atom_id res chain seq x y z
N MET A 1 -12.97 26.41 3.62
CA MET A 1 -11.57 26.50 3.12
C MET A 1 -11.47 25.65 1.86
N LYS A 2 -10.86 26.17 0.79
CA LYS A 2 -10.67 25.48 -0.50
C LYS A 2 -9.21 25.56 -0.92
N ILE A 3 -8.73 24.57 -1.66
CA ILE A 3 -7.42 24.51 -2.31
C ILE A 3 -7.69 24.33 -3.81
N ALA A 4 -7.20 25.26 -4.65
CA ALA A 4 -7.46 25.27 -6.09
C ALA A 4 -8.95 25.00 -6.43
N GLU A 5 -9.84 25.81 -5.84
CA GLU A 5 -11.31 25.75 -5.99
C GLU A 5 -12.02 24.52 -5.42
N ARG A 6 -11.30 23.55 -4.85
CA ARG A 6 -11.88 22.33 -4.25
C ARG A 6 -11.80 22.35 -2.72
N SER A 7 -12.89 21.94 -2.08
CA SER A 7 -12.94 21.67 -0.64
C SER A 7 -12.24 20.35 -0.30
N ILE A 8 -11.89 20.16 0.98
CA ILE A 8 -11.27 18.92 1.45
C ILE A 8 -12.16 17.69 1.21
N ALA A 9 -13.48 17.84 1.28
CA ALA A 9 -14.43 16.76 1.01
C ALA A 9 -14.41 16.36 -0.48
N GLU A 10 -14.40 17.34 -1.39
CA GLU A 10 -14.30 17.09 -2.83
C GLU A 10 -12.96 16.44 -3.23
N ILE A 11 -11.89 16.75 -2.49
CA ILE A 11 -10.57 16.13 -2.68
C ILE A 11 -10.58 14.69 -2.15
N ALA A 12 -11.14 14.46 -0.96
CA ALA A 12 -11.19 13.13 -0.34
C ALA A 12 -12.08 12.13 -1.09
N ALA A 13 -13.13 12.63 -1.76
CA ALA A 13 -14.03 11.82 -2.59
C ALA A 13 -13.44 11.45 -3.97
N MET A 14 -12.23 11.91 -4.31
CA MET A 14 -11.56 11.50 -5.54
C MET A 14 -11.01 10.07 -5.40
N PRO A 15 -11.10 9.25 -6.46
CA PRO A 15 -10.28 8.06 -6.61
C PRO A 15 -8.79 8.40 -6.45
N VAL A 16 -8.03 7.52 -5.78
CA VAL A 16 -6.60 7.73 -5.46
C VAL A 16 -5.78 8.08 -6.70
N ASP A 17 -6.04 7.48 -7.86
CA ASP A 17 -5.33 7.82 -9.10
C ASP A 17 -5.61 9.25 -9.59
N LEU A 18 -6.87 9.67 -9.58
CA LEU A 18 -7.28 11.03 -9.92
C LEU A 18 -6.77 12.03 -8.90
N LEU A 19 -6.80 11.68 -7.62
CA LEU A 19 -6.26 12.49 -6.53
C LEU A 19 -4.76 12.71 -6.69
N ARG A 20 -4.00 11.65 -7.00
CA ARG A 20 -2.57 11.75 -7.27
C ARG A 20 -2.29 12.68 -8.45
N ALA A 21 -3.01 12.50 -9.56
CA ALA A 21 -2.88 13.39 -10.72
C ALA A 21 -3.20 14.86 -10.38
N TRP A 22 -4.23 15.08 -9.55
CA TRP A 22 -4.59 16.42 -9.09
C TRP A 22 -3.52 17.06 -8.20
N VAL A 23 -2.93 16.31 -7.26
CA VAL A 23 -1.82 16.77 -6.41
C VAL A 23 -0.55 17.08 -7.23
N ASP A 24 -0.29 16.31 -8.29
CA ASP A 24 0.85 16.54 -9.19
C ASP A 24 0.65 17.78 -10.07
N ALA A 25 -0.60 18.08 -10.44
CA ALA A 25 -0.96 19.25 -11.25
C ALA A 25 -1.21 20.54 -10.43
N LEU A 26 -1.04 20.49 -9.10
CA LEU A 26 -1.36 21.61 -8.22
C LEU A 26 -0.42 22.80 -8.46
N ALA A 27 -0.93 23.85 -9.09
CA ALA A 27 -0.22 25.11 -9.28
C ALA A 27 -0.35 25.98 -8.02
N LEU A 28 0.75 26.15 -7.30
CA LEU A 28 0.85 27.01 -6.13
C LEU A 28 1.78 28.19 -6.41
N THR A 29 1.54 29.31 -5.72
CA THR A 29 2.50 30.42 -5.72
C THR A 29 3.83 29.98 -5.07
N PRO A 30 4.95 30.66 -5.34
CA PRO A 30 6.25 30.31 -4.73
C PRO A 30 6.22 30.27 -3.20
N ASN A 31 5.46 31.16 -2.56
CA ASN A 31 5.32 31.21 -1.11
C ASN A 31 4.51 30.03 -0.57
N GLU A 32 3.38 29.70 -1.20
CA GLU A 32 2.58 28.52 -0.83
C GLU A 32 3.37 27.23 -1.03
N MET A 33 4.12 27.11 -2.13
CA MET A 33 4.97 25.96 -2.41
C MET A 33 6.07 25.81 -1.36
N ALA A 34 6.70 26.91 -0.93
CA ALA A 34 7.72 26.87 0.12
C ALA A 34 7.16 26.26 1.42
N ILE A 35 5.93 26.61 1.78
CA ILE A 35 5.24 26.11 2.98
C ILE A 35 4.76 24.66 2.79
N ALA A 36 4.18 24.34 1.63
CA ALA A 36 3.50 23.07 1.37
C ALA A 36 4.43 21.97 0.85
N SER A 37 5.66 22.28 0.44
CA SER A 37 6.60 21.36 -0.21
C SER A 37 6.75 20.01 0.50
N HIS A 38 6.99 20.02 1.80
CA HIS A 38 7.14 18.81 2.61
C HIS A 38 5.84 18.00 2.68
N ILE A 39 4.70 18.67 2.86
CA ILE A 39 3.38 18.04 2.95
C ILE A 39 3.00 17.40 1.60
N LEU A 40 3.25 18.11 0.49
CA LEU A 40 2.97 17.60 -0.85
C LEU A 40 3.87 16.43 -1.22
N ARG A 41 5.14 16.43 -0.78
CA ARG A 41 6.03 15.28 -0.97
C ARG A 41 5.48 14.03 -0.27
N GLU A 42 5.16 14.16 1.02
CA GLU A 42 4.59 13.07 1.82
C GLU A 42 3.26 12.56 1.23
N ALA A 43 2.37 13.48 0.83
CA ALA A 43 1.10 13.12 0.21
C ALA A 43 1.30 12.34 -1.10
N ARG A 44 2.23 12.79 -1.97
CA ARG A 44 2.56 12.10 -3.22
C ARG A 44 3.11 10.71 -2.98
N GLU A 45 3.99 10.54 -2.00
CA GLU A 45 4.55 9.24 -1.63
C GLU A 45 3.48 8.28 -1.12
N ARG A 46 2.60 8.73 -0.22
CA ARG A 46 1.48 7.91 0.28
C ARG A 46 0.49 7.52 -0.82
N LEU A 47 0.13 8.47 -1.68
CA LEU A 47 -0.75 8.19 -2.83
C LEU A 47 -0.08 7.22 -3.81
N LYS A 48 1.23 7.35 -4.03
CA LYS A 48 2.00 6.40 -4.83
C LYS A 48 1.93 5.00 -4.23
N PHE A 49 2.11 4.83 -2.92
CA PHE A 49 2.00 3.50 -2.30
C PHE A 49 0.61 2.90 -2.48
N LEU A 50 -0.46 3.68 -2.32
CA LEU A 50 -1.82 3.23 -2.59
C LEU A 50 -2.02 2.79 -4.06
N CYS A 51 -1.42 3.51 -5.02
CA CYS A 51 -1.42 3.10 -6.42
C CYS A 51 -0.61 1.82 -6.64
N ASP A 52 0.58 1.71 -6.05
CA ASP A 52 1.47 0.56 -6.19
C ASP A 52 0.81 -0.72 -5.65
N VAL A 53 0.01 -0.61 -4.58
CA VAL A 53 -0.77 -1.73 -4.04
C VAL A 53 -2.09 -1.97 -4.80
N GLY A 54 -2.34 -1.26 -5.89
CA GLY A 54 -3.51 -1.49 -6.75
C GLY A 54 -4.84 -0.95 -6.20
N LEU A 55 -4.80 -0.03 -5.25
CA LEU A 55 -5.99 0.58 -4.62
C LEU A 55 -6.38 1.93 -5.27
N THR A 56 -6.09 2.09 -6.56
CA THR A 56 -6.29 3.35 -7.31
C THR A 56 -7.75 3.81 -7.34
N TYR A 57 -8.70 2.87 -7.30
CA TYR A 57 -10.13 3.13 -7.38
C TYR A 57 -10.76 3.52 -6.03
N LEU A 58 -10.03 3.39 -4.92
CA LEU A 58 -10.51 3.80 -3.61
C LEU A 58 -10.55 5.32 -3.49
N THR A 59 -11.43 5.81 -2.65
CA THR A 59 -11.47 7.22 -2.22
C THR A 59 -11.02 7.32 -0.76
N LEU A 60 -10.47 8.46 -0.36
CA LEU A 60 -9.97 8.65 1.01
C LEU A 60 -11.10 8.78 2.04
N ASP A 61 -12.31 9.10 1.61
CA ASP A 61 -13.52 9.17 2.43
C ASP A 61 -14.26 7.83 2.57
N ARG A 62 -13.77 6.75 1.91
CA ARG A 62 -14.37 5.43 2.03
C ARG A 62 -14.21 4.88 3.45
N THR A 63 -15.34 4.50 4.05
CA THR A 63 -15.37 3.89 5.38
C THR A 63 -14.58 2.57 5.42
N THR A 64 -13.68 2.41 6.38
CA THR A 64 -12.87 1.19 6.55
C THR A 64 -13.69 -0.09 6.73
N ARG A 65 -14.89 0.01 7.31
CA ARG A 65 -15.84 -1.11 7.47
C ARG A 65 -16.38 -1.68 6.16
N THR A 66 -16.26 -0.96 5.04
CA THR A 66 -16.75 -1.44 3.73
C THR A 66 -15.63 -2.04 2.88
N LEU A 67 -14.40 -2.12 3.40
CA LEU A 67 -13.27 -2.71 2.70
C LEU A 67 -13.39 -4.24 2.70
N SER A 68 -13.00 -4.87 1.60
CA SER A 68 -12.76 -6.31 1.56
C SER A 68 -11.52 -6.66 2.40
N GLY A 69 -11.37 -7.94 2.77
CA GLY A 69 -10.17 -8.42 3.47
C GLY A 69 -8.89 -8.08 2.70
N GLY A 70 -8.88 -8.35 1.39
CA GLY A 70 -7.76 -8.00 0.51
C GLY A 70 -7.47 -6.51 0.41
N GLU A 71 -8.50 -5.66 0.41
CA GLU A 71 -8.33 -4.20 0.44
C GLU A 71 -7.68 -3.76 1.77
N ALA A 72 -8.21 -4.21 2.92
CA ALA A 72 -7.70 -3.87 4.24
C ALA A 72 -6.24 -4.28 4.42
N GLN A 73 -5.89 -5.47 3.94
CA GLN A 73 -4.54 -5.99 4.02
C GLN A 73 -3.56 -5.18 3.14
N ARG A 74 -3.94 -4.86 1.90
CA ARG A 74 -3.11 -4.02 1.02
C ARG A 74 -2.93 -2.60 1.56
N ILE A 75 -3.93 -2.05 2.27
CA ILE A 75 -3.75 -0.80 3.03
C ILE A 75 -2.70 -0.97 4.13
N GLY A 76 -2.73 -2.06 4.89
CA GLY A 76 -1.72 -2.37 5.91
C GLY A 76 -0.30 -2.46 5.34
N LEU A 77 -0.14 -3.11 4.18
CA LEU A 77 1.13 -3.18 3.46
C LEU A 77 1.58 -1.81 2.93
N SER A 78 0.66 -1.03 2.37
CA SER A 78 0.93 0.34 1.91
C SER A 78 1.44 1.23 3.05
N ASN A 79 0.84 1.11 4.24
CA ASN A 79 1.28 1.85 5.43
C ASN A 79 2.68 1.42 5.88
N SER A 80 2.99 0.13 5.80
CA SER A 80 4.31 -0.41 6.15
C SER A 80 5.40 0.10 5.19
N LEU A 81 5.10 0.19 3.89
CA LEU A 81 6.01 0.79 2.92
C LEU A 81 6.20 2.29 3.15
N GLY A 82 5.13 2.99 3.56
CA GLY A 82 5.16 4.42 3.85
C GLY A 82 5.79 4.81 5.17
N SER A 83 5.95 3.87 6.13
CA SER A 83 6.60 4.17 7.40
C SER A 83 8.12 4.28 7.31
N HIS A 84 8.71 3.94 6.15
CA HIS A 84 10.16 3.90 5.95
C HIS A 84 10.91 3.12 7.05
N LEU A 85 10.25 2.08 7.58
CA LEU A 85 10.85 1.26 8.63
C LEU A 85 11.88 0.34 7.98
N VAL A 86 13.05 0.24 8.62
CA VAL A 86 14.18 -0.61 8.22
C VAL A 86 14.57 -1.46 9.43
N ASP A 87 15.30 -2.55 9.20
CA ASP A 87 15.74 -3.49 10.25
C ASP A 87 14.57 -4.08 11.06
N ALA A 88 13.38 -4.17 10.46
CA ALA A 88 12.20 -4.77 11.06
C ALA A 88 11.91 -6.16 10.48
N THR A 89 11.24 -6.99 11.27
CA THR A 89 10.73 -8.29 10.85
C THR A 89 9.22 -8.21 10.68
N TYR A 90 8.75 -8.29 9.44
CA TYR A 90 7.34 -8.41 9.10
C TYR A 90 6.97 -9.89 9.06
N VAL A 91 5.95 -10.28 9.82
CA VAL A 91 5.38 -11.64 9.80
C VAL A 91 3.95 -11.55 9.29
N LEU A 92 3.67 -12.24 8.19
CA LEU A 92 2.36 -12.24 7.54
C LEU A 92 1.79 -13.65 7.54
N ASP A 93 0.53 -13.75 7.95
CA ASP A 93 -0.22 -15.00 8.02
C ASP A 93 -1.21 -15.07 6.85
N GLU A 94 -0.94 -15.97 5.90
CA GLU A 94 -1.69 -16.20 4.66
C GLU A 94 -2.19 -14.92 3.97
N PRO A 95 -1.28 -14.01 3.56
CA PRO A 95 -1.63 -12.76 2.93
C PRO A 95 -2.37 -12.90 1.58
N SER A 96 -2.43 -14.07 0.98
CA SER A 96 -3.16 -14.31 -0.26
C SER A 96 -4.65 -14.61 -0.06
N ILE A 97 -5.11 -14.92 1.17
CA ILE A 97 -6.49 -15.35 1.41
C ILE A 97 -7.49 -14.33 0.88
N GLY A 98 -8.41 -14.82 0.03
CA GLY A 98 -9.50 -14.01 -0.50
C GLY A 98 -9.06 -12.97 -1.52
N LEU A 99 -7.80 -12.99 -1.97
CA LEU A 99 -7.35 -12.19 -3.10
C LEU A 99 -7.77 -12.84 -4.42
N HIS A 100 -8.18 -11.99 -5.36
CA HIS A 100 -8.36 -12.40 -6.73
C HIS A 100 -6.97 -12.69 -7.35
N PRO A 101 -6.81 -13.72 -8.22
CA PRO A 101 -5.50 -14.06 -8.79
C PRO A 101 -4.76 -12.89 -9.44
N ARG A 102 -5.49 -11.99 -10.11
CA ARG A 102 -4.95 -10.74 -10.70
C ARG A 102 -4.28 -9.78 -9.71
N ASP A 103 -4.58 -9.90 -8.41
CA ASP A 103 -3.99 -9.07 -7.36
C ASP A 103 -2.80 -9.77 -6.67
N MET A 104 -2.55 -11.06 -6.95
CA MET A 104 -1.44 -11.83 -6.38
C MET A 104 -0.09 -11.22 -6.73
N ASP A 105 0.16 -10.99 -8.03
CA ASP A 105 1.40 -10.37 -8.52
C ASP A 105 1.73 -9.06 -7.81
N ARG A 106 0.69 -8.27 -7.50
CA ARG A 106 0.84 -7.00 -6.77
C ARG A 106 1.24 -7.26 -5.34
N LEU A 107 0.54 -8.13 -4.62
CA LEU A 107 0.91 -8.52 -3.25
C LEU A 107 2.37 -8.98 -3.20
N LEU A 108 2.75 -9.93 -4.05
CA LEU A 108 4.10 -10.49 -4.10
C LEU A 108 5.16 -9.41 -4.37
N SER A 109 4.89 -8.50 -5.32
CA SER A 109 5.76 -7.36 -5.59
C SER A 109 5.93 -6.43 -4.39
N LEU A 110 4.90 -6.27 -3.55
CA LEU A 110 5.00 -5.45 -2.33
C LEU A 110 5.85 -6.11 -1.26
N LEU A 111 5.70 -7.43 -1.09
CA LEU A 111 6.52 -8.20 -0.15
C LEU A 111 8.00 -8.12 -0.54
N VAL A 112 8.30 -8.24 -1.84
CA VAL A 112 9.66 -8.03 -2.38
C VAL A 112 10.17 -6.64 -2.02
N ARG A 113 9.38 -5.59 -2.25
CA ARG A 113 9.79 -4.21 -1.95
C ARG A 113 9.98 -3.94 -0.46
N LEU A 114 9.16 -4.56 0.41
CA LEU A 114 9.34 -4.47 1.85
C LEU A 114 10.70 -5.06 2.26
N ARG A 115 11.03 -6.24 1.74
CA ARG A 115 12.35 -6.88 1.92
C ARG A 115 13.48 -6.00 1.40
N ASP A 116 13.39 -5.54 0.15
CA ASP A 116 14.43 -4.75 -0.50
C ASP A 116 14.63 -3.38 0.18
N GLY A 117 13.64 -2.93 0.95
CA GLY A 117 13.73 -1.78 1.86
C GLY A 117 14.65 -2.01 3.07
N GLY A 118 15.28 -3.18 3.21
CA GLY A 118 16.15 -3.52 4.34
C GLY A 118 15.40 -4.20 5.49
N ASN A 119 14.29 -4.86 5.20
CA ASN A 119 13.51 -5.59 6.20
C ASN A 119 13.59 -7.10 6.00
N THR A 120 13.30 -7.86 7.05
CA THR A 120 13.03 -9.29 6.94
C THR A 120 11.53 -9.50 6.79
N VAL A 121 11.11 -10.30 5.81
CA VAL A 121 9.71 -10.62 5.55
C VAL A 121 9.51 -12.13 5.65
N ILE A 122 8.72 -12.56 6.63
CA ILE A 122 8.34 -13.95 6.86
C ILE A 122 6.87 -14.08 6.50
N VAL A 123 6.56 -15.07 5.66
CA VAL A 123 5.22 -15.28 5.13
C VAL A 123 4.83 -16.73 5.34
N VAL A 124 3.68 -16.94 5.99
CA VAL A 124 2.99 -18.24 5.98
C VAL A 124 2.09 -18.24 4.74
N GLU A 125 2.32 -19.16 3.82
CA GLU A 125 1.57 -19.24 2.56
C GLU A 125 1.43 -20.69 2.09
N HIS A 126 0.39 -20.91 1.31
CA HIS A 126 0.17 -22.15 0.56
C HIS A 126 0.13 -21.91 -0.96
N ASP A 127 0.21 -20.65 -1.40
CA ASP A 127 0.22 -20.29 -2.81
C ASP A 127 1.56 -20.61 -3.51
N LEU A 128 1.47 -21.23 -4.70
CA LEU A 128 2.64 -21.66 -5.46
C LEU A 128 3.44 -20.49 -6.06
N GLU A 129 2.82 -19.36 -6.37
CA GLU A 129 3.53 -18.19 -6.87
C GLU A 129 4.33 -17.53 -5.76
N ALA A 130 3.76 -17.44 -4.55
CA ALA A 130 4.49 -17.00 -3.36
C ALA A 130 5.71 -17.87 -3.07
N MET A 131 5.56 -19.21 -3.12
CA MET A 131 6.66 -20.15 -2.92
C MET A 131 7.78 -20.00 -3.98
N ARG A 132 7.42 -19.73 -5.25
CA ARG A 132 8.39 -19.58 -6.34
C ARG A 132 9.28 -18.36 -6.21
N ILE A 133 8.80 -17.28 -5.59
CA ILE A 133 9.55 -16.02 -5.45
C ILE A 133 10.28 -15.89 -4.12
N ALA A 134 10.13 -16.87 -3.22
CA ALA A 134 10.75 -16.85 -1.91
C ALA A 134 12.28 -17.01 -2.04
N ASP A 135 13.04 -16.19 -1.31
CA ASP A 135 14.50 -16.37 -1.22
C ASP A 135 14.86 -17.64 -0.43
N TRP A 136 14.02 -17.97 0.54
CA TRP A 136 14.16 -19.12 1.43
C TRP A 136 12.79 -19.71 1.71
N MET A 137 12.73 -21.05 1.76
CA MET A 137 11.49 -21.79 2.05
C MET A 137 11.74 -22.75 3.21
N VAL A 138 10.82 -22.73 4.17
CA VAL A 138 10.79 -23.69 5.29
C VAL A 138 9.48 -24.44 5.22
N GLU A 139 9.55 -25.76 5.06
CA GLU A 139 8.38 -26.63 5.10
C GLU A 139 8.23 -27.19 6.53
N LEU A 140 7.07 -26.95 7.13
CA LEU A 140 6.72 -27.48 8.45
C LEU A 140 5.85 -28.73 8.25
N GLY A 141 6.30 -29.89 8.74
CA GLY A 141 5.63 -31.16 8.49
C GLY A 141 6.53 -32.36 8.77
N PRO A 142 6.04 -33.61 8.60
CA PRO A 142 5.05 -34.04 7.59
C PRO A 142 3.56 -34.07 8.02
N ALA A 143 3.23 -33.77 9.28
CA ALA A 143 1.85 -33.74 9.79
C ALA A 143 1.65 -32.60 10.79
N ALA A 144 0.39 -32.22 11.06
CA ALA A 144 0.05 -31.32 12.16
C ALA A 144 0.45 -31.96 13.51
N GLY A 145 0.83 -31.14 14.49
CA GLY A 145 1.12 -31.61 15.85
C GLY A 145 -0.12 -32.18 16.57
N GLU A 146 0.10 -32.93 17.65
CA GLU A 146 -0.95 -33.43 18.56
C GLU A 146 -1.59 -32.33 19.42
#